data_AF-A0A352LTS1-F1
#
_entry.id   AF-A0A352LTS1-F1
#
_cell.length_a   1.000
_cell.length_b   1.000
_cell.length_c   1.000
_cell.angle_alpha   90.00
_cell.angle_beta   90.00
_cell.angle_gamma   90.00
#
_symmetry.space_group_name_H-M   'P 1'
#
loop_
_entity.id
_entity.type
_entity.pdbx_description
1 polymer ?
#
loop_
_entity_poly.entity_id
_entity_poly.type
_entity_poly.pdbx_seq_one_letter_code
_entity_poly.pdbx_strand_id
1 'polypeptide(L)'
;MRAGGVMDLVVMDLAEKRKKMKLTVLHRAGGKWHASEESKLANGLTPEVQSHPQYPEYLILVGHHTKEATLAAIGGGMAYTATQVVGASHEDLPWPYKF
;
A
#
# COMPACT_ATOMS: atom_id res chain seq x y z
N MET A 1 -24.19 17.46 -28.71
CA MET A 1 -22.73 17.22 -28.70
C MET A 1 -22.41 16.48 -27.40
N ARG A 2 -21.89 15.25 -27.50
CA ARG A 2 -21.73 14.31 -26.37
C ARG A 2 -20.47 14.64 -25.56
N ALA A 3 -20.64 15.19 -24.36
CA ALA A 3 -19.59 15.35 -23.36
C ALA A 3 -19.29 14.03 -22.60
N GLY A 4 -19.18 12.91 -23.33
CA GLY A 4 -19.05 11.56 -22.74
C GLY A 4 -17.71 10.86 -22.99
N GLY A 5 -16.81 11.44 -23.81
CA GLY A 5 -15.57 10.76 -24.21
C GLY A 5 -14.37 11.01 -23.30
N VAL A 6 -14.31 12.15 -22.62
CA VAL A 6 -13.08 12.56 -21.88
C VAL A 6 -13.04 11.97 -20.47
N MET A 7 -14.19 11.85 -19.79
CA MET A 7 -14.27 11.20 -18.47
C MET A 7 -13.97 9.70 -18.55
N ASP A 8 -14.35 9.03 -19.64
CA ASP A 8 -14.14 7.60 -19.83
C ASP A 8 -12.65 7.26 -20.04
N LEU A 9 -11.93 8.07 -20.82
CA LEU A 9 -10.49 7.95 -21.05
C LEU A 9 -9.66 8.15 -19.77
N VAL A 10 -10.03 9.11 -18.92
CA VAL A 10 -9.33 9.36 -17.66
C VAL A 10 -9.56 8.22 -16.66
N VAL A 11 -10.77 7.68 -16.59
CA VAL A 11 -11.11 6.54 -15.73
C VAL A 11 -10.41 5.26 -16.20
N MET A 12 -10.33 5.02 -17.52
CA MET A 12 -9.57 3.90 -18.09
C MET A 12 -8.07 4.03 -17.80
N ASP A 13 -7.47 5.21 -17.99
CA ASP A 13 -6.05 5.45 -17.72
C ASP A 13 -5.72 5.28 -16.23
N LEU A 14 -6.60 5.74 -15.34
CA LEU A 14 -6.50 5.49 -13.90
C LEU A 14 -6.59 3.99 -13.56
N ALA A 15 -7.54 3.26 -14.15
CA ALA A 15 -7.68 1.83 -13.92
C ALA A 15 -6.46 1.03 -14.42
N GLU A 16 -5.92 1.39 -15.58
CA GLU A 16 -4.70 0.82 -16.16
C GLU A 16 -3.46 1.11 -15.29
N LYS A 17 -3.33 2.35 -14.80
CA LYS A 17 -2.25 2.73 -13.87
C LYS A 17 -2.35 1.98 -12.56
N ARG A 18 -3.56 1.78 -12.02
CA ARG A 18 -3.81 1.03 -10.78
C ARG A 18 -3.43 -0.44 -10.90
N LYS A 19 -3.66 -1.08 -12.06
CA LYS A 19 -3.20 -2.46 -12.32
C LYS A 19 -1.68 -2.60 -12.32
N LYS A 20 -0.97 -1.54 -12.71
CA LYS A 20 0.51 -1.52 -12.80
C LYS A 20 1.17 -0.91 -11.56
N MET A 21 0.38 -0.42 -10.60
CA MET A 21 0.90 0.21 -9.41
C MET A 21 1.56 -0.84 -8.53
N LYS A 22 2.82 -0.58 -8.15
CA LYS A 22 3.55 -1.43 -7.22
C LYS A 22 3.09 -1.08 -5.81
N LEU A 23 2.84 -2.09 -5.00
CA LEU A 23 2.50 -1.97 -3.60
C LEU A 23 3.53 -2.75 -2.78
N THR A 24 3.75 -2.28 -1.57
CA THR A 24 4.55 -3.00 -0.57
C THR A 24 3.65 -3.34 0.59
N VAL A 25 3.50 -4.63 0.85
CA VAL A 25 2.67 -5.17 1.92
C VAL A 25 3.58 -5.50 3.10
N LEU A 26 3.30 -4.89 4.24
CA LEU A 26 3.98 -5.18 5.49
C LEU A 26 3.07 -6.02 6.36
N HIS A 27 3.57 -7.15 6.85
CA HIS A 27 2.80 -8.05 7.71
C HIS A 27 3.54 -8.31 9.02
N ARG A 28 2.85 -8.08 10.14
CA ARG A 28 3.37 -8.28 11.51
C ARG A 28 2.55 -9.34 12.22
N ALA A 29 3.07 -10.56 12.28
CA ALA A 29 2.40 -11.66 12.98
C ALA A 29 2.06 -11.30 14.44
N GLY A 30 0.77 -11.38 14.80
CA GLY A 30 0.29 -11.22 16.18
C GLY A 30 0.35 -9.80 16.75
N GLY A 31 0.60 -8.78 15.92
CA GLY A 31 0.75 -7.40 16.38
C GLY A 31 0.07 -6.38 15.50
N LYS A 32 -0.47 -5.33 16.10
CA LYS A 32 -0.97 -4.15 15.39
C LYS A 32 0.16 -3.18 15.09
N TRP A 33 -0.03 -2.37 14.05
CA TRP A 33 0.82 -1.21 13.81
C TRP A 33 0.40 -0.06 14.73
N HIS A 34 1.39 0.68 15.23
CA HIS A 34 1.13 1.91 15.97
C HIS A 34 1.01 3.09 14.99
N ALA A 35 0.14 4.04 15.32
CA ALA A 35 -0.05 5.26 14.52
C ALA A 35 1.26 6.06 14.32
N SER A 36 2.21 5.95 15.26
CA SER A 36 3.54 6.54 15.12
C SER A 36 4.39 5.87 14.04
N GLU A 37 4.26 4.55 13.86
CA GLU A 37 4.94 3.79 12.82
C GLU A 37 4.34 4.11 11.46
N GLU A 38 3.01 4.15 11.36
CA GLU A 38 2.29 4.54 10.15
C GLU A 38 2.68 5.96 9.71
N SER A 39 2.71 6.91 10.65
CA SER A 39 3.12 8.30 10.38
C SER A 39 4.57 8.39 9.92
N LYS A 40 5.47 7.60 10.51
CA LYS A 40 6.89 7.56 10.10
C LYS A 40 7.07 6.94 8.72
N LEU A 41 6.31 5.90 8.38
CA LEU A 41 6.32 5.32 7.05
C LEU A 41 5.83 6.34 6.01
N ALA A 42 4.69 7.00 6.28
CA ALA A 42 4.14 8.04 5.42
C ALA A 42 5.13 9.18 5.19
N ASN A 43 5.80 9.67 6.24
CA ASN A 43 6.75 10.77 6.13
C ASN A 43 8.10 10.36 5.53
N GLY A 44 8.62 9.19 5.91
CA GLY A 44 9.96 8.75 5.56
C GLY A 44 10.09 8.21 4.14
N LEU A 45 9.01 7.63 3.61
CA LEU A 45 9.02 7.04 2.27
C LEU A 45 8.10 7.80 1.29
N THR A 46 7.34 8.78 1.78
CA THR A 46 6.26 9.46 1.05
C THR A 46 5.16 8.56 0.44
N PRO A 47 4.85 7.34 0.94
CA PRO A 47 3.78 6.52 0.41
C PRO A 47 2.44 6.99 0.96
N GLU A 48 1.39 6.72 0.18
CA GLU A 48 0.08 6.53 0.78
C GLU A 48 0.13 5.24 1.61
N VAL A 49 -0.18 5.35 2.90
CA VAL A 49 -0.24 4.23 3.84
C VAL A 49 -1.70 3.87 4.05
N GLN A 50 -2.05 2.61 3.84
CA GLN A 50 -3.39 2.11 4.10
C GLN A 50 -3.34 0.98 5.14
N SER A 51 -4.12 1.17 6.21
CA SER A 51 -4.39 0.20 7.25
C SER A 51 -5.81 -0.33 7.12
N HIS A 52 -6.05 -1.59 7.48
CA HIS A 52 -7.40 -2.16 7.47
C HIS A 52 -7.86 -2.56 8.88
N PRO A 53 -9.04 -2.11 9.35
CA PRO A 53 -9.48 -2.35 10.73
C PRO A 53 -9.72 -3.83 11.06
N GLN A 54 -10.08 -4.65 10.07
CA GLN A 54 -10.23 -6.11 10.24
C GLN A 54 -8.92 -6.89 10.10
N TYR A 55 -7.87 -6.26 9.56
CA TYR A 55 -6.55 -6.87 9.34
C TYR A 55 -5.45 -5.95 9.90
N PRO A 56 -5.44 -5.69 11.22
CA PRO A 56 -4.56 -4.70 11.84
C PRO A 56 -3.08 -5.08 11.81
N GLU A 57 -2.78 -6.34 11.48
CA GLU A 57 -1.43 -6.89 11.29
C GLU A 57 -0.83 -6.54 9.92
N TYR A 58 -1.63 -6.05 8.98
CA TYR A 58 -1.20 -5.69 7.64
C TYR A 58 -1.23 -4.18 7.42
N LEU A 59 -0.19 -3.67 6.76
CA LEU A 59 -0.15 -2.33 6.17
C LEU A 59 0.19 -2.42 4.69
N ILE A 60 -0.42 -1.56 3.90
CA ILE A 60 -0.12 -1.43 2.48
C ILE A 60 0.49 -0.06 2.25
N LEU A 61 1.66 -0.05 1.63
CA LEU A 61 2.34 1.15 1.17
C LEU A 61 2.22 1.22 -0.36
N VAL A 62 1.77 2.36 -0.87
CA VAL A 62 1.87 2.62 -2.31
C VAL A 62 3.34 2.83 -2.68
N GLY A 63 3.78 2.09 -3.70
CA GLY A 63 5.16 2.09 -4.16
C GLY A 63 5.92 0.80 -3.86
N HIS A 64 7.15 0.77 -4.34
CA HIS A 64 8.03 -0.40 -4.27
C HIS A 64 9.15 -0.12 -3.27
N HIS A 65 8.97 -0.60 -2.04
CA HIS A 65 9.86 -0.33 -0.93
C HIS A 65 10.50 -1.63 -0.45
N THR A 66 11.78 -1.57 -0.07
CA THR A 66 12.46 -2.73 0.51
C THR A 66 12.16 -2.81 2.01
N LYS A 67 12.36 -4.01 2.59
CA LYS A 67 12.29 -4.18 4.04
C LYS A 67 13.26 -3.25 4.78
N GLU A 68 14.45 -3.04 4.23
CA GLU A 68 15.47 -2.16 4.82
C GLU A 68 15.02 -0.69 4.81
N ALA A 69 14.45 -0.21 3.71
CA ALA A 69 13.93 1.16 3.61
C ALA A 69 12.78 1.41 4.59
N THR A 70 11.87 0.44 4.72
CA THR A 70 10.75 0.53 5.67
C THR A 70 11.23 0.48 7.13
N LEU A 71 12.24 -0.34 7.44
CA LEU A 71 12.85 -0.40 8.77
C LEU A 71 13.58 0.91 9.11
N ALA A 72 14.31 1.48 8.15
CA ALA A 72 14.98 2.75 8.31
C ALA A 72 13.98 3.89 8.57
N ALA A 73 12.87 3.92 7.84
CA ALA A 73 11.83 4.94 7.99
C ALA A 73 11.18 4.93 9.38
N ILE A 74 10.90 3.75 9.95
CA ILE A 74 10.31 3.65 11.30
C ILE A 74 11.34 3.89 12.43
N GLY A 75 12.64 3.88 12.11
CA GLY A 75 13.74 4.07 13.05
C GLY A 75 14.18 2.77 13.75
N GLY A 76 13.99 1.62 13.10
CA GLY A 76 14.13 0.30 13.72
C GLY A 76 12.84 -0.13 14.45
N GLY A 77 12.57 -1.44 14.51
CA GLY A 77 11.31 -1.94 15.05
C GLY A 77 11.20 -3.46 15.11
N MET A 78 10.02 -3.94 15.52
CA MET A 78 9.69 -5.37 15.67
C MET A 78 9.82 -6.14 14.35
N ALA A 79 10.03 -7.46 14.43
CA ALA A 79 10.08 -8.31 13.25
C ALA A 79 8.76 -8.28 12.48
N TYR A 80 8.83 -7.92 11.20
CA TYR A 80 7.75 -8.04 10.22
C TYR A 80 8.28 -8.62 8.91
N THR A 81 7.39 -9.13 8.08
CA THR A 81 7.65 -9.52 6.69
C THR A 81 7.24 -8.38 5.76
N ALA A 82 8.01 -8.18 4.70
CA ALA A 82 7.70 -7.19 3.67
C ALA A 82 7.68 -7.91 2.32
N THR A 83 6.54 -7.87 1.66
CA THR A 83 6.33 -8.49 0.35
C THR A 83 5.97 -7.42 -0.66
N GLN A 84 6.52 -7.54 -1.85
CA GLN A 84 6.28 -6.59 -2.93
C GLN A 84 5.28 -7.22 -3.89
N VAL A 85 4.21 -6.50 -4.16
CA VAL A 85 3.10 -6.99 -4.98
C VAL A 85 2.79 -5.97 -6.07
N VAL A 86 2.32 -6.42 -7.23
CA VAL A 86 1.93 -5.55 -8.33
C VAL A 86 0.43 -5.63 -8.53
N GLY A 87 -0.22 -4.47 -8.57
CA GLY A 87 -1.66 -4.35 -8.77
C GLY A 87 -2.47 -4.59 -7.49
N ALA A 88 -3.65 -3.97 -7.45
CA ALA A 88 -4.62 -4.04 -6.34
C ALA A 88 -5.29 -5.43 -6.18
N SER A 89 -5.04 -6.35 -7.11
CA SER A 89 -5.67 -7.68 -7.18
C SER A 89 -4.71 -8.80 -6.80
N HIS A 90 -3.63 -8.51 -6.05
CA HIS A 90 -2.71 -9.57 -5.65
C HIS A 90 -3.43 -10.57 -4.75
N GLU A 91 -3.36 -11.84 -5.12
CA GLU A 91 -3.93 -12.98 -4.38
C GLU A 91 -3.40 -13.09 -2.94
N ASP A 92 -2.25 -12.49 -2.66
CA ASP A 92 -1.63 -12.44 -1.32
C ASP A 92 -2.19 -11.34 -0.41
N LEU A 93 -3.07 -10.46 -0.91
CA LEU A 93 -3.72 -9.46 -0.06
C LEU A 93 -4.91 -10.10 0.68
N PRO A 94 -5.00 -9.97 2.02
CA PRO A 94 -6.10 -10.57 2.77
C PRO A 94 -7.46 -9.92 2.51
N TRP A 95 -7.47 -8.75 1.87
CA TRP A 95 -8.67 -8.05 1.45
C TRP A 95 -8.48 -7.41 0.07
N PRO A 96 -9.57 -7.20 -0.70
CA PRO A 96 -9.49 -6.45 -1.94
C PRO A 96 -9.05 -5.02 -1.65
N TYR A 97 -7.88 -4.62 -2.15
CA TYR A 97 -7.43 -3.24 -2.09
C TYR A 97 -8.29 -2.40 -3.02
N LYS A 98 -9.09 -1.49 -2.47
CA LYS A 98 -9.93 -0.57 -3.22
C LYS A 98 -9.34 0.83 -3.10
N PHE A 99 -8.89 1.38 -4.22
CA PHE A 99 -8.59 2.80 -4.37
C PHE A 99 -9.88 3.64 -4.31
#